data_AF-A0AAU6KUM0-F1
#
_entry.id   AF-A0AAU6KUM0-F1
#
_cell.length_a   1.000
_cell.length_b   1.000
_cell.length_c   1.000
_cell.angle_alpha   90.00
_cell.angle_beta   90.00
_cell.angle_gamma   90.00
#
_symmetry.space_group_name_H-M   'P 1'
#
loop_
_entity.id
_entity.type
_entity.pdbx_description
1 polymer ?
#
loop_
_entity_poly.entity_id
_entity_poly.type
_entity_poly.pdbx_seq_one_letter_code
_entity_poly.pdbx_strand_id
1 'polypeptide(L)'
;MSQRKPYPSDLSDARWALIESTLTAWRKARLDRRPTGQPAKVDLRDVFNALLYINRTGIPWKYLPHDFPNHGTVYAYYAAWRDEGILAVTVTAASLSGNAVGIQLLDQAKKTYPTISKSWVDTGFKNAVIEHGASLGIDVEVVNRNPGVRGFHVVKRRWVVERSIGWIMLHRHLARDYETLPASSEAMIHVASIDNLTKRIADETTSTWRGTC
;
A
#
# COMPACT_ATOMS: atom_id res chain seq x y z
N MET A 1 3.92 24.23 9.19
CA MET A 1 2.97 23.32 9.87
C MET A 1 1.62 24.01 9.93
N SER A 2 0.60 23.42 9.32
CA SER A 2 -0.78 23.93 9.37
C SER A 2 -1.23 24.12 10.83
N GLN A 3 -1.88 25.25 11.14
CA GLN A 3 -2.42 25.57 12.47
C GLN A 3 -3.63 24.70 12.87
N ARG A 4 -3.94 23.64 12.13
CA ARG A 4 -5.10 22.78 12.39
C ARG A 4 -4.82 21.80 13.51
N LYS A 5 -5.89 21.39 14.19
CA LYS A 5 -5.85 20.28 15.15
C LYS A 5 -5.46 18.99 14.40
N PRO A 6 -4.48 18.21 14.88
CA PRO A 6 -4.07 16.99 14.20
C PRO A 6 -5.17 15.93 14.29
N TYR A 7 -5.31 15.14 13.23
CA TYR A 7 -6.17 13.95 13.23
C TYR A 7 -5.40 12.72 13.73
N PRO A 8 -6.07 11.70 14.30
CA PRO A 8 -5.42 10.45 14.68
C PRO A 8 -4.74 9.69 13.53
N SER A 9 -5.09 10.02 12.28
CA SER A 9 -4.46 9.47 11.07
C SER A 9 -3.18 10.19 10.67
N ASP A 10 -2.88 11.36 11.25
CA ASP A 10 -1.75 12.18 10.84
C ASP A 10 -0.41 11.52 11.22
N LEU A 11 0.61 11.81 10.42
CA LEU A 11 1.98 11.39 10.69
C LEU A 11 2.52 12.10 11.93
N SER A 12 3.15 11.34 12.81
CA SER A 12 4.08 11.89 13.80
C SER A 12 5.32 12.47 13.11
N ASP A 13 6.11 13.25 13.85
CA ASP A 13 7.38 13.78 13.35
C ASP A 13 8.38 12.65 13.03
N ALA A 14 8.41 11.61 13.87
CA ALA A 14 9.27 10.44 13.66
C ALA A 14 8.93 9.70 12.35
N ARG A 15 7.64 9.53 12.06
CA ARG A 15 7.18 8.90 10.81
C ARG A 15 7.40 9.79 9.60
N TRP A 16 7.22 11.11 9.75
CA TRP A 16 7.51 12.06 8.69
C TRP A 16 8.99 12.00 8.28
N ALA A 17 9.91 11.96 9.25
CA ALA A 17 11.34 11.89 8.99
C ALA A 17 11.76 10.67 8.13
N LEU A 18 10.99 9.57 8.16
CA LEU A 18 11.26 8.38 7.35
C LEU A 18 10.95 8.56 5.86
N ILE A 19 9.97 9.41 5.51
CA ILE A 19 9.45 9.52 4.14
C ILE A 19 9.70 10.89 3.49
N GLU A 20 10.02 11.92 4.30
CA GLU A 20 10.19 13.29 3.85
C GLU A 20 11.22 13.42 2.73
N SER A 21 12.38 12.78 2.91
CA SER A 21 13.48 12.85 1.95
C SER A 21 13.06 12.29 0.58
N THR A 22 12.33 11.17 0.55
CA THR A 22 11.80 10.56 -0.66
C THR A 22 10.79 11.45 -1.36
N LEU A 23 9.81 12.00 -0.63
CA LEU A 23 8.77 12.87 -1.21
C LEU A 23 9.35 14.20 -1.71
N THR A 24 10.33 14.74 -1.00
CA THR A 24 11.04 15.97 -1.38
C THR A 24 11.90 15.76 -2.62
N ALA A 25 12.66 14.66 -2.67
CA ALA A 25 13.44 14.29 -3.84
C ALA A 25 12.54 14.06 -5.07
N TRP A 26 11.40 13.39 -4.90
CA TRP A 26 10.40 13.21 -5.95
C TRP A 26 9.88 14.55 -6.48
N ARG A 27 9.49 15.48 -5.58
CA ARG A 27 8.99 16.81 -5.98
C ARG A 27 10.05 17.58 -6.77
N LYS A 28 11.30 17.55 -6.32
CA LYS A 28 12.43 18.19 -7.01
C LYS A 28 12.60 17.62 -8.42
N ALA A 29 12.72 16.30 -8.54
CA ALA A 29 12.87 15.63 -9.84
C ALA A 29 11.68 15.90 -10.79
N ARG A 30 10.47 16.10 -10.25
CA ARG A 30 9.29 16.48 -11.06
C ARG A 30 9.34 17.93 -11.55
N LEU A 31 9.85 18.85 -10.73
CA LEU A 31 10.07 20.25 -11.11
C LEU A 31 11.15 20.36 -12.18
N ASP A 32 12.26 19.62 -12.04
CA ASP A 32 13.35 19.60 -13.01
C ASP A 32 12.85 19.13 -14.40
N ARG A 33 11.92 18.16 -14.44
CA ARG A 33 11.23 17.69 -15.65
C ARG A 33 10.24 18.70 -16.25
N ARG A 34 9.83 19.72 -15.49
CA ARG A 34 8.85 20.74 -15.89
C ARG A 34 9.41 22.15 -15.64
N PRO A 35 10.40 22.60 -16.44
CA PRO A 35 11.14 23.85 -16.20
C PRO A 35 10.27 25.12 -16.20
N THR A 36 9.05 25.07 -16.76
CA THR A 36 8.10 26.19 -16.79
C THR A 36 7.03 26.14 -15.71
N GLY A 37 7.07 25.18 -14.78
CA GLY A 37 6.09 25.03 -13.70
C GLY A 37 6.47 25.78 -12.43
N GLN A 38 5.54 26.52 -11.82
CA GLN A 38 5.76 27.06 -10.48
C GLN A 38 5.83 25.92 -9.44
N PRO A 39 6.73 26.02 -8.44
CA PRO A 39 6.74 25.09 -7.31
C PRO A 39 5.38 25.09 -6.62
N ALA A 40 4.82 23.89 -6.42
CA ALA A 40 3.59 23.77 -5.67
C ALA A 40 3.80 24.25 -4.23
N LYS A 41 2.98 25.22 -3.80
CA LYS A 41 3.06 25.84 -2.46
C LYS A 41 2.54 24.95 -1.32
N VAL A 42 1.92 23.81 -1.65
CA VAL A 42 1.31 22.92 -0.66
C VAL A 42 2.39 22.17 0.13
N ASP A 43 2.16 21.99 1.43
CA ASP A 43 3.01 21.17 2.29
C ASP A 43 2.81 19.67 1.94
N LEU A 44 3.91 18.97 1.64
CA LEU A 44 3.87 17.54 1.28
C LEU A 44 3.37 16.68 2.44
N ARG A 45 3.66 17.07 3.69
CA ARG A 45 3.16 16.37 4.87
C ARG A 45 1.65 16.50 4.98
N ASP A 46 1.11 17.67 4.68
CA ASP A 46 -0.34 17.89 4.71
C ASP A 46 -1.06 17.14 3.58
N VAL A 47 -0.44 17.02 2.40
CA VAL A 47 -0.95 16.15 1.33
C VAL A 47 -0.95 14.69 1.78
N PHE A 48 0.13 14.21 2.37
CA PHE A 48 0.23 12.83 2.83
C PHE A 48 -0.74 12.53 3.99
N ASN A 49 -0.88 13.45 4.94
CA ASN A 49 -1.88 13.36 6.02
C ASN A 49 -3.31 13.31 5.47
N ALA A 50 -3.63 14.10 4.45
CA ALA A 50 -4.94 14.04 3.78
C ALA A 50 -5.19 12.66 3.15
N LEU A 51 -4.17 12.06 2.52
CA LEU A 51 -4.27 10.71 1.98
C LEU A 51 -4.45 9.66 3.07
N LEU A 52 -3.71 9.74 4.17
CA LEU A 52 -3.90 8.86 5.32
C LEU A 52 -5.30 9.00 5.90
N TYR A 53 -5.83 10.22 5.97
CA TYR A 53 -7.19 10.46 6.44
C TYR A 53 -8.23 9.80 5.53
N ILE A 54 -8.14 9.98 4.21
CA ILE A 54 -9.03 9.33 3.23
C ILE A 54 -8.91 7.81 3.35
N ASN A 55 -7.68 7.30 3.29
CA ASN A 55 -7.40 5.88 3.32
C ASN A 55 -7.93 5.22 4.61
N ARG A 56 -7.78 5.91 5.76
CA ARG A 56 -8.27 5.47 7.07
C ARG A 56 -9.79 5.51 7.19
N THR A 57 -10.42 6.60 6.79
CA THR A 57 -11.86 6.84 7.02
C THR A 57 -12.76 6.27 5.93
N GLY A 58 -12.24 6.10 4.71
CA GLY A 58 -12.99 5.71 3.52
C GLY A 58 -13.94 6.80 3.04
N ILE A 59 -13.69 8.06 3.39
CA ILE A 59 -14.51 9.19 3.00
C ILE A 59 -14.31 9.49 1.50
N PRO A 60 -15.37 9.84 0.74
CA PRO A 60 -15.17 10.22 -0.66
C PRO A 60 -14.34 11.51 -0.75
N TRP A 61 -13.50 11.62 -1.79
CA TRP A 61 -12.60 12.75 -2.03
C TRP A 61 -13.27 14.13 -1.86
N LYS A 62 -14.50 14.30 -2.35
CA LYS A 62 -15.26 15.56 -2.26
C LYS A 62 -15.57 16.00 -0.83
N TYR A 63 -15.56 15.08 0.12
CA TYR A 63 -15.88 15.31 1.52
C TYR A 63 -14.62 15.41 2.40
N LEU A 64 -13.42 15.50 1.80
CA LEU A 64 -12.20 15.78 2.54
C LEU A 64 -12.39 17.08 3.36
N PRO A 65 -12.10 17.09 4.67
CA PRO A 65 -12.23 18.28 5.50
C PRO A 65 -11.49 19.50 4.95
N HIS A 66 -12.07 20.68 5.14
CA HIS A 66 -11.56 21.94 4.56
C HIS A 66 -10.25 22.46 5.18
N ASP A 67 -9.80 21.88 6.29
CA ASP A 67 -8.52 22.18 6.92
C ASP A 67 -7.34 21.42 6.27
N PHE A 68 -7.61 20.43 5.43
CA PHE A 68 -6.64 19.84 4.51
C PHE A 68 -6.50 20.66 3.22
N PRO A 69 -5.42 20.44 2.43
CA PRO A 69 -5.34 20.97 1.08
C PRO A 69 -6.56 20.54 0.24
N ASN A 70 -6.94 21.37 -0.73
CA ASN A 70 -8.10 21.09 -1.59
C ASN A 70 -8.03 19.67 -2.18
N HIS A 71 -9.16 18.95 -2.16
CA HIS A 71 -9.21 17.55 -2.60
C HIS A 71 -8.63 17.32 -4.01
N GLY A 72 -8.73 18.30 -4.91
CA GLY A 72 -8.25 18.20 -6.29
C GLY A 72 -6.74 18.27 -6.34
N THR A 73 -6.14 19.10 -5.48
CA THR A 73 -4.69 19.12 -5.25
C THR A 73 -4.23 17.80 -4.66
N VAL A 74 -4.87 17.31 -3.60
CA VAL A 74 -4.49 16.03 -2.97
C VAL A 74 -4.59 14.87 -3.98
N TYR A 75 -5.69 14.80 -4.74
CA TYR A 75 -5.87 13.80 -5.79
C TYR A 75 -4.80 13.90 -6.89
N ALA A 76 -4.43 15.11 -7.31
CA ALA A 76 -3.39 15.29 -8.33
C ALA A 76 -2.01 14.77 -7.87
N TYR A 77 -1.67 14.97 -6.59
CA TYR A 77 -0.46 14.39 -5.99
C TYR A 77 -0.55 12.87 -5.92
N TYR A 78 -1.68 12.35 -5.45
CA TYR A 78 -1.93 10.92 -5.40
C TYR A 78 -1.82 10.26 -6.77
N ALA A 79 -2.44 10.82 -7.81
CA ALA A 79 -2.34 10.30 -9.16
C ALA A 79 -0.89 10.31 -9.66
N ALA A 80 -0.13 11.37 -9.37
CA ALA A 80 1.27 11.45 -9.75
C ALA A 80 2.15 10.44 -8.98
N TRP A 81 1.89 10.18 -7.70
CA TRP A 81 2.60 9.16 -6.91
C TRP A 81 2.23 7.74 -7.31
N ARG A 82 0.95 7.51 -7.65
CA ARG A 82 0.46 6.25 -8.23
C ARG A 82 1.22 5.93 -9.51
N ASP A 83 1.28 6.89 -10.43
CA ASP A 83 1.88 6.68 -11.75
C ASP A 83 3.41 6.56 -11.70
N GLU A 84 4.04 6.89 -10.56
CA GLU A 84 5.50 6.91 -10.35
C GLU A 84 5.97 5.98 -9.22
N GLY A 85 5.08 5.09 -8.71
CA GLY A 85 5.21 4.36 -7.43
C GLY A 85 6.18 3.17 -7.35
N ILE A 86 6.46 2.73 -6.11
CA ILE A 86 7.42 1.68 -5.70
C ILE A 86 6.76 0.69 -4.72
N LEU A 87 6.81 -0.60 -5.09
CA LEU A 87 6.34 -1.87 -4.49
C LEU A 87 5.48 -2.61 -5.53
N ALA A 88 5.61 -3.93 -5.65
CA ALA A 88 4.82 -4.71 -6.60
C ALA A 88 3.46 -5.06 -5.98
N VAL A 89 2.40 -4.39 -6.44
CA VAL A 89 1.00 -4.75 -6.18
C VAL A 89 0.35 -4.90 -7.55
N THR A 90 -0.47 -5.93 -7.70
CA THR A 90 -1.26 -6.16 -8.91
C THR A 90 -2.72 -6.24 -8.50
N VAL A 91 -3.55 -5.31 -8.98
CA VAL A 91 -5.01 -5.34 -8.85
C VAL A 91 -5.60 -5.73 -10.20
N THR A 92 -6.44 -6.75 -10.22
CA THR A 92 -7.05 -7.26 -11.46
C THR A 92 -8.56 -7.34 -11.34
N ALA A 93 -9.23 -7.43 -12.49
CA ALA A 93 -10.65 -7.79 -12.52
C ALA A 93 -10.89 -9.14 -11.83
N ALA A 94 -12.04 -9.28 -11.17
CA ALA A 94 -12.41 -10.51 -10.45
C ALA A 94 -12.59 -11.74 -11.36
N SER A 95 -12.69 -11.55 -12.66
CA SER A 95 -12.79 -12.63 -13.65
C SER A 95 -11.45 -13.31 -13.96
N LEU A 96 -10.31 -12.73 -13.55
CA LEU A 96 -9.01 -13.34 -13.74
C LEU A 96 -8.74 -14.41 -12.67
N SER A 97 -8.22 -15.55 -13.11
CA SER A 97 -7.85 -16.61 -12.17
C SER A 97 -6.68 -16.17 -11.29
N GLY A 98 -6.70 -16.54 -10.00
CA GLY A 98 -5.62 -16.20 -9.07
C GLY A 98 -4.23 -16.69 -9.52
N ASN A 99 -4.17 -17.74 -10.36
CA ASN A 99 -2.91 -18.23 -10.94
C ASN A 99 -2.33 -17.26 -11.98
N ALA A 100 -3.18 -16.68 -12.84
CA ALA A 100 -2.76 -15.67 -13.80
C ALA A 100 -2.24 -14.41 -13.10
N VAL A 101 -2.94 -13.99 -12.02
CA VAL A 101 -2.50 -12.86 -11.18
C VAL A 101 -1.17 -13.17 -10.49
N GLY A 102 -1.00 -14.39 -9.97
CA GLY A 102 0.26 -14.82 -9.34
C GLY A 102 1.46 -14.76 -10.28
N ILE A 103 1.30 -15.21 -11.52
CA ILE A 103 2.33 -15.15 -12.56
C ILE A 103 2.73 -13.69 -12.86
N GLN A 104 1.74 -12.83 -13.11
CA GLN A 104 1.98 -11.40 -13.37
C GLN A 104 2.70 -10.71 -12.20
N LEU A 105 2.32 -11.04 -10.96
CA LEU A 105 2.95 -10.48 -9.77
C LEU A 105 4.41 -10.94 -9.64
N LEU A 106 4.72 -12.20 -9.95
CA LEU A 106 6.10 -12.71 -9.92
C LEU A 106 6.98 -11.99 -10.95
N ASP A 107 6.47 -11.74 -12.16
CA ASP A 107 7.18 -10.97 -13.19
C ASP A 107 7.46 -9.55 -12.72
N GLN A 108 6.44 -8.86 -12.21
CA GLN A 108 6.57 -7.50 -11.69
C GLN A 108 7.56 -7.46 -10.52
N ALA A 109 7.44 -8.38 -9.56
CA ALA A 109 8.32 -8.46 -8.40
C ALA A 109 9.78 -8.72 -8.80
N LYS A 110 10.04 -9.64 -9.73
CA LYS A 110 11.42 -9.93 -10.17
C LYS A 110 12.03 -8.76 -10.92
N LYS A 111 11.26 -8.09 -11.78
CA LYS A 111 11.69 -6.89 -12.50
C LYS A 111 12.05 -5.76 -11.55
N THR A 112 11.24 -5.51 -10.54
CA THR A 112 11.45 -4.44 -9.56
C THR A 112 12.52 -4.80 -8.52
N TYR A 113 12.59 -6.07 -8.12
CA TYR A 113 13.49 -6.57 -7.08
C TYR A 113 14.26 -7.81 -7.58
N PRO A 114 15.33 -7.63 -8.38
CA PRO A 114 16.06 -8.75 -8.99
C PRO A 114 16.60 -9.78 -7.99
N THR A 115 16.84 -9.36 -6.74
CA THR A 115 17.37 -10.20 -5.65
C THR A 115 16.32 -11.09 -4.99
N ILE A 116 15.02 -10.93 -5.32
CA ILE A 116 13.98 -11.80 -4.76
C ILE A 116 14.20 -13.24 -5.27
N SER A 117 14.19 -14.18 -4.34
CA SER A 117 14.48 -15.60 -4.61
C SER A 117 13.52 -16.57 -3.93
N LYS A 118 12.62 -16.08 -3.07
CA LYS A 118 11.68 -16.91 -2.31
C LYS A 118 10.30 -16.24 -2.29
N SER A 119 9.26 -17.03 -2.53
CA SER A 119 7.86 -16.62 -2.39
C SER A 119 7.07 -17.72 -1.69
N TRP A 120 6.07 -17.33 -0.90
CA TRP A 120 5.12 -18.26 -0.27
C TRP A 120 3.73 -17.97 -0.78
N VAL A 121 3.00 -19.02 -1.16
CA VAL A 121 1.63 -18.93 -1.68
C VAL A 121 0.71 -19.89 -0.92
N ASP A 122 -0.59 -19.63 -0.93
CA ASP A 122 -1.57 -20.57 -0.36
C ASP A 122 -1.88 -21.72 -1.33
N THR A 123 -2.71 -22.66 -0.89
CA THR A 123 -3.07 -23.87 -1.64
C THR A 123 -3.93 -23.62 -2.88
N GLY A 124 -4.38 -22.38 -3.12
CA GLY A 124 -5.13 -21.99 -4.32
C GLY A 124 -4.24 -21.77 -5.56
N PHE A 125 -2.94 -21.59 -5.36
CA PHE A 125 -1.96 -21.47 -6.44
C PHE A 125 -1.48 -22.86 -6.87
N LYS A 126 -1.51 -23.11 -8.17
CA LYS A 126 -1.22 -24.39 -8.82
C LYS A 126 0.23 -24.44 -9.34
N ASN A 127 0.64 -25.60 -9.83
CA ASN A 127 1.98 -25.87 -10.35
C ASN A 127 2.46 -24.83 -11.38
N ALA A 128 1.57 -24.30 -12.22
CA ALA A 128 1.93 -23.26 -13.21
C ALA A 128 2.63 -22.04 -12.58
N VAL A 129 2.23 -21.63 -11.38
CA VAL A 129 2.83 -20.48 -10.68
C VAL A 129 4.19 -20.86 -10.09
N ILE A 130 4.33 -22.12 -9.64
CA ILE A 130 5.59 -22.65 -9.11
C ILE A 130 6.64 -22.76 -10.21
N GLU A 131 6.25 -23.36 -11.34
CA GLU A 131 7.10 -23.51 -12.53
C GLU A 131 7.52 -22.15 -13.09
N HIS A 132 6.58 -21.20 -13.15
CA HIS A 132 6.88 -19.83 -13.58
C HIS A 132 7.88 -19.15 -12.63
N GLY A 133 7.66 -19.23 -11.31
CA GLY A 133 8.59 -18.70 -10.33
C GLY A 133 9.99 -19.30 -10.47
N ALA A 134 10.09 -20.63 -10.64
CA ALA A 134 11.36 -21.30 -10.85
C ALA A 134 12.10 -20.79 -12.09
N SER A 135 11.38 -20.50 -13.17
CA SER A 135 11.96 -19.89 -14.39
C SER A 135 12.57 -18.49 -14.15
N LEU A 136 12.06 -17.77 -13.15
CA LEU A 136 12.57 -16.46 -12.71
C LEU A 136 13.63 -16.56 -11.60
N GLY A 137 14.02 -17.79 -11.20
CA GLY A 137 14.90 -18.02 -10.05
C GLY A 137 14.24 -17.68 -8.71
N ILE A 138 12.92 -17.81 -8.61
CA ILE A 138 12.12 -17.65 -7.40
C ILE A 138 11.61 -19.03 -6.97
N ASP A 139 12.05 -19.50 -5.80
CA ASP A 139 11.49 -20.67 -5.15
C ASP A 139 10.10 -20.32 -4.59
N VAL A 140 9.05 -20.82 -5.24
CA VAL A 140 7.65 -20.62 -4.84
C VAL A 140 7.19 -21.83 -4.02
N GLU A 141 6.96 -21.61 -2.73
CA GLU A 141 6.56 -22.65 -1.80
C GLU A 141 5.07 -22.53 -1.46
N VAL A 142 4.32 -23.60 -1.72
CA VAL A 142 2.91 -23.70 -1.34
C VAL A 142 2.80 -24.08 0.13
N VAL A 143 2.21 -23.21 0.93
CA VAL A 143 2.02 -23.42 2.37
C VAL A 143 0.79 -24.30 2.60
N ASN A 144 1.04 -25.60 2.77
CA ASN A 144 -0.02 -26.60 2.98
C ASN A 144 -0.49 -26.68 4.44
N ARG A 145 -1.76 -27.05 4.63
CA ARG A 145 -2.26 -27.49 5.93
C ARG A 145 -1.66 -28.87 6.24
N ASN A 146 -1.09 -29.05 7.43
CA ASN A 146 -0.70 -30.38 7.91
C ASN A 146 -1.93 -31.31 7.98
N PRO A 147 -2.00 -32.38 7.15
CA PRO A 147 -3.17 -33.26 7.09
C PRO A 147 -3.29 -34.18 8.32
N GLY A 148 -2.21 -34.38 9.08
CA GLY A 148 -2.19 -35.25 10.26
C GLY A 148 -2.77 -34.64 11.54
N VAL A 149 -3.15 -33.35 11.51
CA VAL A 149 -3.65 -32.63 12.71
C VAL A 149 -5.13 -32.29 12.53
N ARG A 150 -5.99 -32.89 13.36
CA ARG A 150 -7.39 -32.49 13.50
C ARG A 150 -7.49 -31.23 14.36
N GLY A 151 -8.38 -30.31 13.97
CA GLY A 151 -8.59 -29.06 14.69
C GLY A 151 -7.75 -27.89 14.17
N PHE A 152 -7.69 -26.82 14.96
CA PHE A 152 -6.89 -25.63 14.67
C PHE A 152 -5.43 -25.86 15.04
N HIS A 153 -4.52 -25.67 14.08
CA HIS A 153 -3.09 -25.72 14.33
C HIS A 153 -2.40 -24.58 13.59
N VAL A 154 -1.41 -23.98 14.23
CA VAL A 154 -0.68 -22.85 13.66
C VAL A 154 0.24 -23.37 12.54
N VAL A 155 -0.08 -23.01 11.30
CA VAL A 155 0.82 -23.24 10.15
C VAL A 155 1.82 -22.09 10.08
N LYS A 156 3.11 -22.40 10.17
CA LYS A 156 4.20 -21.42 10.08
C LYS A 156 4.05 -20.63 8.76
N ARG A 157 4.22 -19.30 8.81
CA ARG A 157 4.09 -18.35 7.67
C ARG A 157 2.68 -18.11 7.09
N ARG A 158 1.68 -19.00 7.27
CA ARG A 158 0.30 -18.79 6.77
C ARG A 158 -0.31 -17.48 7.27
N TRP A 159 -0.17 -17.20 8.56
CA TRP A 159 -0.70 -16.00 9.19
C TRP A 159 -0.07 -14.71 8.67
N VAL A 160 1.07 -14.75 7.97
CA VAL A 160 1.70 -13.52 7.47
C VAL A 160 0.80 -12.83 6.45
N VAL A 161 0.16 -13.59 5.55
CA VAL A 161 -0.75 -13.06 4.53
C VAL A 161 -2.04 -12.54 5.18
N GLU A 162 -2.70 -13.38 5.99
CA GLU A 162 -3.94 -13.02 6.69
C GLU A 162 -3.75 -11.80 7.61
N ARG A 163 -2.59 -11.70 8.25
CA ARG A 163 -2.21 -10.55 9.08
C ARG A 163 -1.99 -9.29 8.25
N SER A 164 -1.34 -9.39 7.09
CA SER A 164 -1.20 -8.25 6.17
C SER A 164 -2.58 -7.76 5.70
N ILE A 165 -3.48 -8.68 5.33
CA ILE A 165 -4.87 -8.35 4.98
C ILE A 165 -5.56 -7.69 6.18
N GLY A 166 -5.41 -8.23 7.39
CA GLY A 166 -5.96 -7.66 8.61
C GLY A 166 -5.49 -6.24 8.91
N TRP A 167 -4.24 -5.90 8.60
CA TRP A 167 -3.75 -4.51 8.69
C TRP A 167 -4.39 -3.62 7.64
N ILE A 168 -4.45 -4.08 6.39
CA ILE A 168 -5.07 -3.34 5.28
C ILE A 168 -6.55 -3.08 5.54
N MET A 169 -7.26 -4.00 6.20
CA MET A 169 -8.67 -3.82 6.59
C MET A 169 -8.89 -2.66 7.58
N LEU A 170 -7.85 -2.21 8.29
CA LEU A 170 -7.93 -1.03 9.15
C LEU A 170 -8.01 0.28 8.35
N HIS A 171 -7.90 0.21 7.02
CA HIS A 171 -8.02 1.31 6.09
C HIS A 171 -9.33 1.18 5.32
N ARG A 172 -10.37 1.88 5.78
CA ARG A 172 -11.75 1.71 5.29
C ARG A 172 -11.90 1.99 3.80
N HIS A 173 -11.03 2.81 3.22
CA HIS A 173 -11.05 3.08 1.78
C HIS A 173 -10.81 1.83 0.93
N LEU A 174 -10.19 0.79 1.51
CA LEU A 174 -9.92 -0.47 0.84
C LEU A 174 -11.03 -1.52 1.02
N ALA A 175 -12.07 -1.22 1.82
CA ALA A 175 -13.19 -2.15 2.05
C ALA A 175 -14.21 -2.16 0.91
N ARG A 176 -14.26 -1.09 0.10
CA ARG A 176 -15.07 -0.99 -1.12
C ARG A 176 -14.22 -0.33 -2.19
N ASP A 177 -14.43 -0.75 -3.44
CA ASP A 177 -13.78 -0.08 -4.56
C ASP A 177 -14.48 1.27 -4.82
N TYR A 178 -13.86 2.34 -4.35
CA TYR A 178 -14.29 3.72 -4.62
C TYR A 178 -13.62 4.28 -5.88
N GLU A 179 -12.61 3.59 -6.40
CA GLU A 179 -11.81 4.03 -7.53
C GLU A 179 -12.29 3.32 -8.80
N THR A 180 -11.99 3.90 -9.96
CA THR A 180 -12.40 3.33 -11.26
C THR A 180 -11.27 2.62 -11.99
N LEU A 181 -10.03 2.78 -11.51
CA LEU A 181 -8.82 2.28 -12.16
C LEU A 181 -8.07 1.35 -11.19
N PRO A 182 -7.62 0.15 -11.62
CA PRO A 182 -6.84 -0.75 -10.79
C PRO A 182 -5.60 -0.10 -10.17
N ALA A 183 -4.91 0.74 -10.93
CA ALA A 183 -3.75 1.51 -10.47
C ALA A 183 -4.09 2.40 -9.26
N SER A 184 -5.30 2.96 -9.19
CA SER A 184 -5.72 3.75 -8.02
C SER A 184 -5.83 2.84 -6.79
N SER A 185 -6.47 1.69 -6.92
CA SER A 185 -6.58 0.72 -5.83
C SER A 185 -5.20 0.23 -5.36
N GLU A 186 -4.26 0.01 -6.29
CA GLU A 186 -2.85 -0.28 -5.97
C GLU A 186 -2.19 0.83 -5.14
N ALA A 187 -2.33 2.09 -5.55
CA ALA A 187 -1.78 3.22 -4.81
C ALA A 187 -2.37 3.36 -3.39
N MET A 188 -3.66 3.08 -3.20
CA MET A 188 -4.26 3.07 -1.87
C MET A 188 -3.72 1.94 -0.99
N ILE A 189 -3.40 0.78 -1.56
CA ILE A 189 -2.72 -0.32 -0.86
C ILE A 189 -1.29 0.08 -0.48
N HIS A 190 -0.59 0.80 -1.35
CA HIS A 190 0.75 1.33 -1.04
C HIS A 190 0.70 2.33 0.10
N VAL A 191 -0.23 3.29 0.10
CA VAL A 191 -0.41 4.26 1.19
C VAL A 191 -0.67 3.54 2.52
N ALA A 192 -1.55 2.54 2.54
CA ALA A 192 -1.80 1.73 3.74
C ALA A 192 -0.56 0.97 4.21
N SER A 193 0.22 0.43 3.28
CA SER A 193 1.46 -0.30 3.58
C SER A 193 2.53 0.63 4.17
N ILE A 194 2.71 1.82 3.60
CA ILE A 194 3.62 2.85 4.12
C ILE A 194 3.19 3.29 5.53
N ASP A 195 1.90 3.52 5.75
CA ASP A 195 1.36 3.86 7.07
C ASP A 195 1.73 2.79 8.12
N ASN A 196 1.49 1.52 7.81
CA ASN A 196 1.78 0.42 8.73
C ASN A 196 3.29 0.20 8.95
N LEU A 197 4.12 0.28 7.91
CA LEU A 197 5.57 0.10 8.02
C LEU A 197 6.23 1.25 8.79
N THR A 198 5.84 2.50 8.51
CA THR A 198 6.38 3.67 9.22
C THR A 198 6.02 3.63 10.71
N LYS A 199 4.78 3.22 11.05
CA LYS A 199 4.39 3.00 12.45
C LYS A 199 5.29 1.99 13.15
N ARG A 200 5.56 0.85 12.52
CA ARG A 200 6.43 -0.20 13.08
C ARG A 200 7.87 0.27 13.30
N ILE A 201 8.41 1.03 12.36
CA ILE A 201 9.78 1.56 12.46
C ILE A 201 9.86 2.61 13.58
N ALA A 202 8.83 3.42 13.74
CA ALA A 202 8.74 4.44 14.77
C ALA A 202 8.22 3.93 16.13
N ASP A 203 8.03 2.61 16.28
CA ASP A 203 7.44 1.96 17.47
C ASP A 203 6.06 2.53 17.87
N GLU A 204 5.27 2.95 16.89
CA GLU A 204 3.91 3.43 17.07
C GLU A 204 2.88 2.30 16.91
N THR A 205 1.82 2.36 17.73
CA THR A 205 0.72 1.41 17.65
C THR A 205 -0.24 1.77 16.54
N THR A 206 -0.63 0.79 15.71
CA THR A 206 -1.71 0.97 14.74
C THR A 206 -3.04 1.08 15.48
N SER A 207 -3.68 2.25 15.43
CA SER A 207 -5.00 2.47 16.01
C SER A 207 -5.99 1.43 15.47
N THR A 208 -6.59 0.66 16.38
CA THR A 208 -7.65 -0.31 16.06
C THR A 208 -9.02 0.27 16.39
N TRP A 209 -10.09 -0.38 15.94
CA TRP A 209 -11.48 0.01 16.24
C TRP A 209 -11.80 0.05 17.73
N ARG A 210 -11.01 -0.64 18.57
CA ARG A 210 -11.24 -0.74 20.01
C ARG A 210 -10.80 0.50 20.80
N GLY A 211 -10.05 1.41 20.19
CA GLY A 211 -9.56 2.64 20.83
C GLY A 211 -10.29 3.92 20.41
N THR A 212 -11.41 3.80 19.69
CA THR A 212 -12.15 4.92 19.09
C THR A 212 -13.60 5.04 19.60
N CYS A 213 -13.98 4.22 20.59
CA CYS A 213 -15.28 4.22 21.24
C CYS A 213 -15.14 4.68 22.69
#